data_AF-A0A0G4H485-F1
#
_entry.id   AF-A0A0G4H485-F1
#
_cell.length_a   1.000
_cell.length_b   1.000
_cell.length_c   1.000
_cell.angle_alpha   90.00
_cell.angle_beta   90.00
_cell.angle_gamma   90.00
#
_symmetry.space_group_name_H-M   'P 1'
#
loop_
_entity.id
_entity.type
_entity.pdbx_description
1 polymer ?
#
loop_
_entity_poly.entity_id
_entity_poly.type
_entity_poly.pdbx_seq_one_letter_code
_entity_poly.pdbx_strand_id
1 'polypeptide(L)'
;MRFLWIVLECAADSKTPTLVLVELLDALFDVFAEDDSNDLLRDADAIKTLGRLKGPLKRAVRGRSVAFDESSVCRVEEVADNLEAFIDYKRQHNT
;
A
#
# COMPACT_ATOMS: atom_id res chain seq x y z
N MET A 1 13.43 8.26 8.43
CA MET A 1 12.76 7.14 7.73
C MET A 1 12.63 7.46 6.25
N ARG A 2 13.66 7.10 5.48
CA ARG A 2 13.71 7.33 4.02
C ARG A 2 12.77 6.40 3.24
N PHE A 3 12.45 5.25 3.81
CA PHE A 3 11.65 4.21 3.15
C PHE A 3 10.18 4.59 2.98
N LEU A 4 9.49 5.04 4.05
CA LEU A 4 8.11 5.52 3.95
C LEU A 4 7.97 6.64 2.88
N TRP A 5 8.92 7.56 2.84
CA TRP A 5 8.93 8.63 1.84
C TRP A 5 9.01 8.09 0.40
N ILE A 6 9.88 7.10 0.14
CA ILE A 6 9.98 6.43 -1.16
C ILE A 6 8.64 5.78 -1.53
N VAL A 7 8.00 5.08 -0.59
CA VAL A 7 6.69 4.46 -0.85
C VAL A 7 5.63 5.51 -1.19
N LEU A 8 5.60 6.64 -0.47
CA LEU A 8 4.66 7.73 -0.73
C LEU A 8 4.91 8.43 -2.08
N GLU A 9 6.17 8.64 -2.47
CA GLU A 9 6.52 9.19 -3.79
C GLU A 9 6.08 8.24 -4.91
N CYS A 10 6.41 6.96 -4.79
CA CYS A 10 5.97 5.93 -5.74
C CYS A 10 4.44 5.84 -5.82
N ALA A 11 3.76 5.94 -4.67
CA ALA A 11 2.30 5.94 -4.58
C ALA A 11 1.65 7.16 -5.25
N ALA A 12 2.29 8.32 -5.17
CA ALA A 12 1.83 9.54 -5.80
C ALA A 12 2.11 9.57 -7.31
N ASP A 13 3.14 8.85 -7.78
CA ASP A 13 3.45 8.74 -9.20
C ASP A 13 2.59 7.68 -9.92
N SER A 14 1.64 8.17 -10.72
CA SER A 14 0.79 7.35 -11.59
C SER A 14 1.52 6.47 -12.62
N LYS A 15 2.82 6.69 -12.85
CA LYS A 15 3.65 5.88 -13.75
C LYS A 15 4.30 4.69 -13.06
N THR A 16 4.26 4.62 -11.72
CA THR A 16 4.84 3.50 -10.99
C THR A 16 4.13 2.20 -11.38
N PRO A 17 4.86 1.15 -11.80
CA PRO A 17 4.26 -0.13 -12.11
C PRO A 17 3.51 -0.71 -10.91
N THR A 18 2.32 -1.29 -11.15
CA THR A 18 1.49 -1.84 -10.08
C THR A 18 2.22 -2.87 -9.22
N LEU A 19 3.01 -3.77 -9.83
CA LEU A 19 3.78 -4.77 -9.06
C LEU A 19 4.87 -4.14 -8.20
N VAL A 20 5.49 -3.04 -8.66
CA VAL A 20 6.46 -2.31 -7.84
C VAL A 20 5.76 -1.69 -6.63
N LEU A 21 4.56 -1.13 -6.81
CA LEU A 21 3.75 -0.64 -5.69
C LEU A 21 3.36 -1.76 -4.73
N VAL A 22 3.01 -2.94 -5.23
CA VAL A 22 2.67 -4.11 -4.41
C VAL A 22 3.84 -4.53 -3.53
N GLU A 23 5.03 -4.70 -4.11
CA GLU A 23 6.23 -5.08 -3.34
C GLU A 23 6.63 -3.99 -2.32
N LEU A 24 6.51 -2.72 -2.68
CA LEU A 24 6.82 -1.62 -1.77
C LEU A 24 5.84 -1.54 -0.59
N LEU A 25 4.55 -1.81 -0.83
CA LEU A 25 3.54 -1.85 0.22
C LEU A 25 3.71 -3.06 1.13
N ASP A 26 4.02 -4.22 0.57
CA ASP A 26 4.29 -5.45 1.34
C ASP A 26 5.45 -5.22 2.32
N ALA A 27 6.58 -4.71 1.82
CA ALA A 27 7.73 -4.35 2.64
C ALA A 27 7.42 -3.21 3.64
N LEU A 28 6.49 -2.31 3.31
CA LEU A 28 6.00 -1.29 4.25
C LEU A 28 5.29 -1.93 5.43
N PHE A 29 4.43 -2.92 5.18
CA PHE A 29 3.70 -3.61 6.23
C PHE A 29 4.64 -4.35 7.18
N ASP A 30 5.66 -5.03 6.65
CA ASP A 30 6.66 -5.74 7.45
C ASP A 30 7.42 -4.77 8.38
N VAL A 31 7.90 -3.65 7.84
CA VAL A 31 8.62 -2.63 8.62
C VAL A 31 7.75 -2.08 9.77
N PHE A 32 6.46 -1.87 9.54
CA PHE A 32 5.54 -1.36 10.57
C PHE A 32 4.92 -2.44 11.46
N ALA A 33 5.10 -3.72 11.13
CA ALA A 33 4.76 -4.82 12.01
C ALA A 33 5.85 -5.05 13.07
N GLU A 34 7.11 -4.81 12.71
CA GLU A 34 8.25 -4.93 13.63
C GLU A 34 8.53 -3.66 14.45
N ASP A 35 8.14 -2.49 13.95
CA ASP A 35 8.37 -1.20 14.59
C ASP A 35 7.08 -0.68 15.28
N ASP A 36 6.99 -0.88 16.59
CA ASP A 36 5.93 -0.34 17.45
C ASP A 36 5.92 1.21 17.51
N SER A 37 6.96 1.88 16.97
CA SER A 37 6.99 3.34 16.87
C SER A 37 6.02 3.83 15.78
N ASN A 38 4.75 3.90 16.16
CA ASN A 38 3.63 4.41 15.36
C ASN A 38 3.77 5.88 14.90
N ASP A 39 4.79 6.59 15.36
CA ASP A 39 4.96 8.03 15.16
C ASP A 39 5.04 8.44 13.68
N LEU A 40 5.54 7.57 12.83
CA LEU A 40 5.82 7.89 11.42
C LEU A 40 4.59 7.93 10.52
N LEU A 41 3.50 7.29 10.94
CA LEU A 41 2.23 7.30 10.22
C LEU A 41 1.14 8.08 10.97
N ARG A 42 1.52 8.84 11.99
CA ARG A 42 0.64 9.88 12.57
C ARG A 42 0.33 11.01 11.58
N ASP A 43 1.10 11.10 10.51
CA ASP A 43 0.82 12.02 9.42
C ASP A 43 -0.45 11.60 8.66
N ALA A 44 -1.50 12.40 8.84
CA ALA A 44 -2.78 12.23 8.17
C ALA A 44 -2.65 12.26 6.64
N ASP A 45 -1.67 12.99 6.09
CA ASP A 45 -1.43 13.05 4.65
C ASP A 45 -0.76 11.77 4.12
N ALA A 46 0.07 11.11 4.94
CA ALA A 46 0.64 9.81 4.59
C ALA A 46 -0.46 8.72 4.51
N ILE A 47 -1.31 8.62 5.54
CA ILE A 47 -2.45 7.68 5.54
C ILE A 47 -3.39 7.96 4.36
N LYS A 48 -3.67 9.24 4.08
CA LYS A 48 -4.53 9.63 2.96
C LYS A 48 -3.92 9.26 1.60
N THR A 49 -2.61 9.42 1.44
CA THR A 49 -1.89 9.04 0.21
C THR A 49 -1.94 7.54 0.00
N LEU A 50 -1.67 6.75 1.05
CA LEU A 50 -1.81 5.29 1.02
C LEU A 50 -3.25 4.86 0.69
N GLY A 51 -4.25 5.47 1.31
CA GLY A 51 -5.66 5.16 1.06
C GLY A 51 -6.14 5.41 -0.37
N ARG A 52 -5.48 6.31 -1.10
CA ARG A 52 -5.78 6.56 -2.52
C ARG A 52 -5.37 5.40 -3.43
N LEU A 53 -4.47 4.51 -3.00
CA LEU A 53 -3.99 3.37 -3.79
C LEU A 53 -4.98 2.20 -3.87
N LYS A 54 -5.91 2.09 -2.90
CA LYS A 54 -6.91 1.01 -2.86
C LYS A 54 -7.71 0.89 -4.17
N GLY A 55 -8.22 2.02 -4.67
CA GLY A 55 -9.00 2.06 -5.91
C GLY A 55 -8.18 1.60 -7.13
N PRO A 56 -7.00 2.19 -7.39
CA PRO A 56 -6.06 1.74 -8.41
C PRO A 56 -5.70 0.25 -8.34
N LEU A 57 -5.36 -0.29 -7.16
CA LEU A 57 -4.99 -1.71 -7.01
C LEU A 57 -6.17 -2.63 -7.36
N LYS A 58 -7.37 -2.39 -6.79
CA LYS A 58 -8.56 -3.19 -7.10
C LYS A 58 -8.99 -3.07 -8.57
N ARG A 59 -8.75 -1.92 -9.22
CA ARG A 59 -8.98 -1.74 -10.68
C ARG A 59 -7.93 -2.45 -11.54
N ALA A 60 -6.68 -2.51 -11.10
CA ALA A 60 -5.60 -3.18 -11.84
C ALA A 60 -5.91 -4.67 -12.05
N VAL A 61 -6.49 -5.32 -11.02
CA VAL A 61 -6.93 -6.72 -11.08
C VAL A 61 -8.20 -6.90 -11.92
N ARG A 62 -9.24 -6.09 -11.68
CA ARG A 62 -10.53 -6.22 -12.38
C ARG A 62 -10.46 -5.88 -13.87
N GLY A 63 -9.53 -5.02 -14.28
CA GLY A 63 -9.48 -4.45 -15.62
C GLY A 63 -8.64 -5.23 -16.65
N ARG A 64 -7.88 -6.27 -16.26
CA ARG A 64 -6.96 -6.97 -17.17
C ARG A 64 -6.87 -8.47 -16.90
N SER A 65 -7.53 -9.26 -17.74
CA SER A 65 -7.29 -10.71 -17.82
C SER A 65 -6.03 -11.08 -18.62
N VAL A 66 -5.11 -10.15 -18.91
CA VAL A 66 -4.03 -10.38 -19.91
C VAL A 66 -2.63 -9.91 -19.47
N ALA A 67 -2.49 -9.06 -18.45
CA ALA A 67 -1.18 -8.48 -18.08
C ALA A 67 -0.54 -9.08 -16.81
N PHE A 68 -1.32 -9.81 -16.02
CA PHE A 68 -0.89 -10.45 -14.79
C PHE A 68 -1.15 -11.95 -14.93
N ASP A 69 -0.20 -12.77 -14.50
CA ASP A 69 -0.51 -14.17 -14.22
C ASP A 69 -1.41 -14.26 -12.97
N GLU A 70 -2.03 -15.42 -12.78
CA GLU A 70 -2.96 -15.66 -11.68
C GLU A 70 -2.29 -15.42 -10.31
N SER A 71 -1.01 -15.74 -10.17
CA SER A 71 -0.24 -15.49 -8.94
C SER A 71 -0.09 -14.00 -8.64
N SER A 72 0.17 -13.19 -9.66
CA SER A 72 0.29 -11.75 -9.56
C SER A 72 -1.04 -11.10 -9.22
N VAL A 73 -2.15 -11.62 -9.77
CA VAL A 73 -3.50 -11.20 -9.40
C VAL A 73 -3.74 -11.43 -7.91
N CYS A 74 -3.51 -12.64 -7.41
CA CYS A 74 -3.69 -12.95 -6.00
C CYS A 74 -2.85 -12.05 -5.10
N ARG A 75 -1.59 -11.79 -5.45
CA ARG A 75 -0.69 -10.93 -4.66
C ARG A 75 -1.14 -9.47 -4.64
N VAL A 76 -1.68 -8.96 -5.76
CA VAL A 76 -2.25 -7.60 -5.80
C VAL A 76 -3.52 -7.50 -4.95
N GLU A 77 -4.38 -8.52 -4.96
CA GLU A 77 -5.59 -8.57 -4.13
C GLU A 77 -5.25 -8.62 -2.63
N GLU A 78 -4.32 -9.51 -2.26
CA GLU A 78 -3.83 -9.65 -0.89
C GLU A 78 -3.26 -8.32 -0.36
N VAL A 79 -2.36 -7.68 -1.10
CA VAL A 79 -1.78 -6.39 -0.70
C VAL A 79 -2.84 -5.28 -0.65
N ALA A 80 -3.85 -5.30 -1.52
CA ALA A 80 -4.92 -4.32 -1.49
C ALA A 80 -5.80 -4.47 -0.23
N ASP A 81 -6.02 -5.69 0.24
CA ASP A 81 -6.79 -5.96 1.46
C ASP A 81 -5.95 -5.72 2.72
N ASN A 82 -4.65 -6.07 2.71
CA ASN A 82 -3.72 -5.73 3.78
C ASN A 82 -3.57 -4.21 3.94
N LEU A 83 -3.53 -3.46 2.84
CA LEU A 83 -3.52 -1.99 2.87
C LEU A 83 -4.76 -1.41 3.56
N GLU A 84 -5.93 -2.00 3.30
CA GLU A 84 -7.19 -1.59 3.93
C GLU A 84 -7.16 -1.85 5.44
N ALA A 85 -6.79 -3.07 5.84
CA ALA A 85 -6.63 -3.43 7.25
C ALA A 85 -5.59 -2.54 7.96
N PHE A 86 -4.48 -2.24 7.30
CA PHE A 86 -3.41 -1.39 7.82
C PHE A 86 -3.90 0.03 8.09
N ILE A 87 -4.60 0.64 7.14
CA ILE A 87 -5.15 2.00 7.27
C ILE A 87 -6.17 2.05 8.41
N ASP A 88 -7.05 1.05 8.51
CA ASP A 88 -8.07 1.00 9.54
C ASP A 88 -7.46 0.81 10.93
N TYR A 89 -6.45 -0.07 11.06
CA TYR A 89 -5.69 -0.24 12.29
C TYR A 89 -5.05 1.08 12.73
N LYS A 90 -4.33 1.77 11.84
CA LYS A 90 -3.67 3.03 12.17
C LYS A 90 -4.66 4.14 12.52
N ARG A 91 -5.83 4.21 11.87
CA ARG A 91 -6.90 5.15 12.24
C ARG A 91 -7.45 4.93 13.64
N GLN A 92 -7.55 3.67 14.07
CA GLN A 92 -8.03 3.31 15.41
C GLN A 92 -7.01 3.57 16.52
N HIS A 93 -5.70 3.56 16.20
CA HIS A 93 -4.61 3.63 17.19
C HIS A 93 -3.82 4.95 17.17
N ASN A 94 -4.13 5.88 16.26
CA ASN A 94 -3.54 7.24 16.20
C ASN A 94 -4.42 8.33 16.84
N THR A 95 -5.38 7.98 17.69
CA THR A 95 -6.09 8.92 18.58
C THR A 95 -5.29 9.27 19.83
#